data_AF-A0AAV6HX47-F1
#
_entry.id   AF-A0AAV6HX47-F1
#
_cell.length_a   1.000
_cell.length_b   1.000
_cell.length_c   1.000
_cell.angle_alpha   90.00
_cell.angle_beta   90.00
_cell.angle_gamma   90.00
#
_symmetry.space_group_name_H-M   'P 1'
#
loop_
_entity.id
_entity.type
_entity.pdbx_description
1 polymer ?
#
loop_
_entity_poly.entity_id
_entity_poly.type
_entity_poly.pdbx_seq_one_letter_code
_entity_poly.pdbx_strand_id
1 'polypeptide(L)'
;MPKPRDQKERPSCIPQAVLETEAEKEMEKKNKNLERDLEDETGGAGVYSADLKKHYILANDEWKGDEVGDDCDMDGHEPTAEKQEDLAKIRKRLIQQNRIKKSTVERRPIVPRKFDKDKEFTSERMGRQLSDLGLDPTLAINRARSRSRGRKWERSLDHMDMDVDQPNKKLRVRSMLWARSKSRPPSEVVPGEGFKDSAQKLKALKLSKKSVKKRNKDAWRGEADRVINTLKPKHLFSGKRSIGKTSRRWRLVLLDAPSPLIPFTVLITVEEVVLF
;
A
#
# COMPACT_ATOMS: atom_id res chain seq x y z
N MET A 1 67.30 -16.09 18.08
CA MET A 1 66.14 -16.88 17.62
C MET A 1 64.86 -16.20 18.09
N PRO A 2 63.79 -16.16 17.27
CA PRO A 2 62.52 -15.59 17.69
C PRO A 2 62.00 -16.34 18.92
N LYS A 3 61.59 -15.62 19.97
CA LYS A 3 60.99 -16.27 21.16
C LYS A 3 59.57 -16.75 20.82
N PRO A 4 59.19 -17.99 21.13
CA PRO A 4 57.85 -18.50 20.84
C PRO A 4 56.82 -17.75 21.68
N ARG A 5 55.83 -17.16 21.01
CA ARG A 5 54.78 -16.32 21.61
C ARG A 5 53.49 -17.10 21.87
N ASP A 6 53.07 -17.94 20.93
CA ASP A 6 51.81 -18.70 20.96
C ASP A 6 52.04 -20.17 20.55
N GLN A 7 51.12 -21.08 20.91
CA GLN A 7 51.15 -22.51 20.51
C GLN A 7 50.57 -22.78 19.10
N LYS A 8 50.22 -21.74 18.33
CA LYS A 8 49.66 -21.90 16.99
C LYS A 8 50.78 -21.92 15.95
N GLU A 9 50.89 -23.02 15.22
CA GLU A 9 51.81 -23.15 14.09
C GLU A 9 51.39 -22.21 12.95
N ARG A 10 52.38 -21.54 12.35
CA ARG A 10 52.21 -20.64 11.19
C ARG A 10 53.09 -21.16 10.05
N PRO A 11 52.73 -22.28 9.41
CA PRO A 11 53.52 -22.85 8.33
C PRO A 11 53.57 -21.91 7.13
N SER A 12 54.60 -22.05 6.29
CA SER A 12 54.67 -21.33 5.01
C SER A 12 53.56 -21.81 4.07
N CYS A 13 52.79 -20.87 3.50
CA CYS A 13 51.73 -21.17 2.55
C CYS A 13 52.26 -21.06 1.12
N ILE A 14 52.94 -22.11 0.66
CA ILE A 14 53.43 -22.22 -0.72
C ILE A 14 52.37 -22.98 -1.52
N PRO A 15 51.75 -22.39 -2.55
CA PRO A 15 50.76 -23.09 -3.38
C PRO A 15 51.43 -24.20 -4.20
N GLN A 16 50.74 -25.33 -4.37
CA GLN A 16 51.27 -26.53 -5.06
C GLN A 16 51.74 -26.22 -6.49
N ALA A 17 51.03 -25.33 -7.20
CA ALA A 17 51.40 -24.88 -8.54
C ALA A 17 52.83 -24.30 -8.63
N VAL A 18 53.35 -23.67 -7.57
CA VAL A 18 54.72 -23.12 -7.58
C VAL A 18 55.77 -24.23 -7.42
N LEU A 19 55.48 -25.25 -6.62
CA LEU A 19 56.37 -26.41 -6.44
C LEU A 19 56.45 -27.28 -7.70
N GLU A 20 55.32 -27.46 -8.37
CA GLU A 20 55.22 -28.23 -9.62
C GLU A 20 55.90 -27.49 -10.78
N THR A 21 55.66 -26.18 -10.92
CA THR A 21 56.34 -25.38 -11.95
C THR A 21 57.85 -25.31 -11.75
N GLU A 22 58.37 -25.40 -10.52
CA GLU A 22 59.82 -25.47 -10.28
C GLU A 22 60.48 -26.70 -10.89
N ALA A 23 59.78 -27.83 -10.93
CA ALA A 23 60.25 -29.04 -11.58
C ALA A 23 60.22 -28.94 -13.12
N GLU A 24 59.32 -28.12 -13.69
CA GLU A 24 59.04 -28.04 -15.14
C GLU A 24 59.68 -26.80 -15.83
N LYS A 25 60.28 -25.90 -15.02
CA LYS A 25 60.74 -24.55 -15.36
C LYS A 25 61.81 -24.44 -16.45
N GLU A 26 62.55 -25.49 -16.79
CA GLU A 26 63.61 -25.41 -17.81
C GLU A 26 63.13 -25.72 -19.24
N MET A 27 62.08 -26.53 -19.38
CA MET A 27 61.56 -26.97 -20.68
C MET A 27 60.49 -26.02 -21.22
N GLU A 28 59.65 -25.45 -20.35
CA GLU A 28 58.54 -24.57 -20.76
C GLU A 28 58.95 -23.13 -21.11
N LYS A 29 60.06 -22.63 -20.55
CA LYS A 29 60.54 -21.25 -20.79
C LYS A 29 60.87 -20.96 -22.26
N LYS A 30 61.03 -22.00 -23.08
CA LYS A 30 61.31 -21.86 -24.52
C LYS A 30 60.04 -21.82 -25.38
N ASN A 31 58.87 -22.15 -24.83
CA ASN A 31 57.63 -22.33 -25.59
C ASN A 31 56.51 -21.34 -25.22
N LYS A 32 56.72 -20.46 -24.22
CA LYS A 32 55.73 -19.47 -23.77
C LYS A 32 56.14 -18.08 -24.27
N ASN A 33 55.35 -17.50 -25.18
CA ASN A 33 55.54 -16.11 -25.59
C ASN A 33 55.28 -15.19 -24.39
N LEU A 34 56.25 -14.35 -24.07
CA LEU A 34 56.10 -13.35 -23.02
C LEU A 34 55.48 -12.08 -23.60
N GLU A 35 54.87 -11.26 -22.76
CA GLU A 35 54.36 -9.94 -23.18
C GLU A 35 55.46 -9.05 -23.78
N ARG A 36 56.72 -9.30 -23.39
CA ARG A 36 57.90 -8.65 -23.98
C ARG A 36 58.15 -9.05 -25.43
N ASP A 37 57.95 -10.33 -25.77
CA ASP A 37 58.11 -10.81 -27.14
C ASP A 37 56.98 -10.29 -28.03
N LEU A 38 55.76 -10.21 -27.49
CA LEU A 38 54.60 -9.61 -28.17
C LEU A 38 54.75 -8.11 -28.43
N GLU A 39 55.39 -7.39 -27.50
CA GLU A 39 55.73 -5.98 -27.66
C GLU A 39 56.73 -5.78 -28.82
N ASP A 40 57.79 -6.59 -28.87
CA ASP A 40 58.80 -6.53 -29.95
C ASP A 40 58.17 -6.84 -31.33
N GLU A 41 57.20 -7.75 -31.41
CA GLU A 41 56.46 -8.09 -32.63
C GLU A 41 55.50 -6.98 -33.11
N THR A 42 54.92 -6.21 -32.19
CA THR A 42 53.85 -5.22 -32.48
C THR A 42 54.35 -3.78 -32.62
N GLY A 43 55.66 -3.56 -32.60
CA GLY A 43 56.28 -2.26 -32.90
C GLY A 43 57.22 -1.72 -31.81
N GLY A 44 57.51 -2.51 -30.78
CA GLY A 44 58.48 -2.19 -29.73
C GLY A 44 58.02 -1.10 -28.76
N ALA A 45 58.96 -0.71 -27.89
CA ALA A 45 58.72 0.22 -26.80
C ALA A 45 58.21 1.59 -27.29
N GLY A 46 56.97 1.91 -26.92
CA GLY A 46 56.33 3.21 -27.20
C GLY A 46 55.21 3.18 -28.25
N VAL A 47 55.09 2.10 -29.03
CA VAL A 47 53.97 1.89 -29.97
C VAL A 47 52.97 0.86 -29.45
N TYR A 48 53.44 -0.16 -28.73
CA TYR A 48 52.58 -1.17 -28.12
C TYR A 48 51.73 -0.59 -26.98
N SER A 49 50.41 -0.84 -27.02
CA SER A 49 49.48 -0.52 -25.93
C SER A 49 49.03 -1.82 -25.26
N ALA A 50 49.49 -2.05 -24.03
CA ALA A 50 49.11 -3.22 -23.25
C ALA A 50 47.68 -3.08 -22.69
N ASP A 51 46.75 -3.92 -23.15
CA ASP A 51 45.38 -3.93 -22.63
C ASP A 51 45.31 -4.60 -21.25
N LEU A 52 45.14 -3.79 -20.21
CA LEU A 52 45.09 -4.24 -18.82
C LEU A 52 43.91 -5.19 -18.50
N LYS A 53 42.86 -5.19 -19.32
CA LYS A 53 41.63 -5.97 -19.11
C LYS A 53 41.71 -7.43 -19.59
N LYS A 54 42.72 -7.80 -20.41
CA LYS A 54 42.82 -9.12 -21.08
C LYS A 54 42.83 -10.30 -20.11
N HIS A 55 43.62 -10.17 -19.03
CA HIS A 55 43.91 -11.26 -18.08
C HIS A 55 42.98 -11.27 -16.86
N TYR A 56 41.86 -10.55 -16.90
CA TYR A 56 40.91 -10.54 -15.77
C TYR A 56 40.15 -11.86 -15.67
N ILE A 57 39.92 -12.31 -14.43
CA ILE A 57 39.09 -13.48 -14.14
C ILE A 57 37.69 -12.97 -13.85
N LEU A 58 36.81 -13.06 -14.85
CA LEU A 58 35.42 -12.63 -14.76
C LEU A 58 34.49 -13.82 -14.92
N ALA A 59 33.23 -13.68 -14.49
CA ALA A 59 32.24 -14.75 -14.64
C ALA A 59 31.93 -15.05 -16.12
N ASN A 60 31.96 -14.01 -16.97
CA ASN A 60 31.79 -14.10 -18.41
C ASN A 60 32.91 -13.34 -19.10
N ASP A 61 33.58 -13.96 -20.08
CA ASP A 61 34.69 -13.35 -20.81
C ASP A 61 34.27 -12.22 -21.76
N GLU A 62 33.00 -12.20 -22.19
CA GLU A 62 32.44 -11.20 -23.11
C GLU A 62 32.48 -9.78 -22.52
N TRP A 63 32.37 -9.66 -21.19
CA TRP A 63 32.31 -8.36 -20.50
C TRP A 63 33.68 -7.74 -20.23
N LYS A 64 34.78 -8.37 -20.67
CA LYS A 64 36.14 -7.80 -20.54
C LYS A 64 36.31 -6.51 -21.33
N GLY A 65 35.55 -6.33 -22.41
CA GLY A 65 35.59 -5.13 -23.25
C GLY A 65 34.75 -3.96 -22.74
N ASP A 66 33.84 -4.19 -21.79
CA ASP A 66 32.86 -3.19 -21.39
C ASP A 66 33.52 -2.00 -20.66
N GLU A 67 33.02 -0.80 -20.94
CA GLU A 67 33.41 0.44 -20.28
C GLU A 67 32.58 0.63 -19.01
N VAL A 68 33.24 0.67 -17.85
CA VAL A 68 32.57 0.94 -16.57
C VAL A 68 32.32 2.44 -16.48
N GLY A 69 31.05 2.85 -16.38
CA GLY A 69 30.69 4.24 -16.15
C GLY A 69 31.14 4.70 -14.77
N ASP A 70 31.98 5.74 -14.71
CA ASP A 70 32.50 6.33 -13.48
C ASP A 70 31.46 7.21 -12.74
N ASP A 71 30.24 7.33 -13.26
CA ASP A 71 29.19 8.23 -12.79
C ASP A 71 28.18 7.57 -11.84
N CYS A 72 28.35 6.29 -11.50
CA CYS A 72 27.53 5.63 -10.50
C CYS A 72 28.14 5.79 -9.09
N ASP A 73 27.42 6.52 -8.23
CA ASP A 73 27.69 6.61 -6.80
C ASP A 73 28.01 5.22 -6.23
N MET A 74 29.21 5.06 -5.68
CA MET A 74 29.86 3.80 -5.25
C MET A 74 29.15 3.03 -4.11
N ASP A 75 27.87 3.32 -3.85
CA ASP A 75 26.99 2.63 -2.89
C ASP A 75 25.75 2.07 -3.62
N GLY A 76 25.98 1.30 -4.69
CA GLY A 76 24.96 0.64 -5.52
C GLY A 76 24.31 -0.60 -4.88
N HIS A 77 24.17 -0.65 -3.55
CA HIS A 77 23.31 -1.66 -2.94
C HIS A 77 21.86 -1.18 -3.01
N GLU A 78 21.13 -1.64 -4.03
CA GLU A 78 19.68 -1.53 -4.04
C GLU A 78 19.14 -2.06 -2.70
N PRO A 79 18.42 -1.23 -1.92
CA PRO A 79 17.88 -1.68 -0.66
C PRO A 79 16.94 -2.86 -0.95
N THR A 80 17.11 -3.95 -0.21
CA THR A 80 16.20 -5.10 -0.28
C THR A 80 14.74 -4.62 -0.26
N ALA A 81 13.85 -5.28 -1.00
CA ALA A 81 12.47 -4.83 -1.17
C ALA A 81 11.77 -4.51 0.17
N GLU A 82 12.06 -5.26 1.22
CA GLU A 82 11.57 -5.03 2.58
C GLU A 82 12.00 -3.66 3.16
N LYS A 83 13.27 -3.28 2.97
CA LYS A 83 13.79 -1.98 3.40
C LYS A 83 13.13 -0.84 2.64
N GLN A 84 12.84 -1.04 1.34
CA GLN A 84 12.11 -0.05 0.53
C GLN A 84 10.68 0.14 1.02
N GLU A 85 9.99 -0.95 1.33
CA GLU A 85 8.64 -0.89 1.91
C GLU A 85 8.62 -0.18 3.26
N ASP A 86 9.60 -0.44 4.11
CA ASP A 86 9.70 0.19 5.43
C ASP A 86 10.03 1.68 5.32
N LEU A 87 10.94 2.06 4.41
CA LEU A 87 11.18 3.48 4.08
C LEU A 87 9.93 4.15 3.53
N ALA A 88 9.16 3.47 2.68
CA ALA A 88 7.90 3.99 2.15
C ALA A 88 6.84 4.16 3.26
N LYS A 89 6.74 3.21 4.21
CA LYS A 89 5.87 3.29 5.39
C LYS A 89 6.26 4.49 6.27
N ILE A 90 7.55 4.67 6.55
CA ILE A 90 8.07 5.81 7.33
C ILE A 90 7.75 7.13 6.63
N ARG A 91 8.04 7.24 5.32
CA ARG A 91 7.77 8.44 4.52
C ARG A 91 6.28 8.77 4.50
N LYS A 92 5.41 7.77 4.34
CA LYS A 92 3.95 7.95 4.36
C LYS A 92 3.46 8.45 5.72
N ARG A 93 3.96 7.89 6.82
CA ARG A 93 3.66 8.34 8.19
C ARG A 93 4.07 9.80 8.39
N LEU A 94 5.27 10.18 7.96
CA LEU A 94 5.78 11.55 8.07
C LEU A 94 4.93 12.54 7.27
N ILE A 95 4.54 12.18 6.03
CA ILE A 95 3.67 13.01 5.19
C ILE A 95 2.30 13.20 5.85
N GLN A 96 1.70 12.13 6.39
CA GLN A 96 0.43 12.22 7.09
C GLN A 96 0.53 13.14 8.31
N GLN A 97 1.57 13.00 9.13
CA GLN A 97 1.81 13.90 10.26
C GLN A 97 1.98 15.36 9.82
N ASN A 98 2.74 15.63 8.75
CA ASN A 98 2.92 16.99 8.23
C ASN A 98 1.62 17.57 7.67
N ARG A 99 0.82 16.77 6.95
CA ARG A 99 -0.53 17.18 6.49
C ARG A 99 -1.45 17.47 7.67
N ILE A 100 -1.42 16.63 8.71
CA ILE A 100 -2.19 16.85 9.93
C ILE A 100 -1.71 18.14 10.61
N LYS A 101 -0.41 18.34 10.86
CA LYS A 101 0.13 19.56 11.47
C LYS A 101 -0.27 20.83 10.70
N LYS A 102 -0.19 20.81 9.36
CA LYS A 102 -0.59 21.96 8.52
C LYS A 102 -2.10 22.22 8.52
N SER A 103 -2.94 21.18 8.56
CA SER A 103 -4.40 21.34 8.54
C SER A 103 -5.04 21.50 9.92
N THR A 104 -4.38 21.06 10.99
CA THR A 104 -4.91 21.01 12.36
C THR A 104 -4.89 22.37 13.04
N VAL A 105 -3.96 23.27 12.65
CA VAL A 105 -3.82 24.59 13.28
C VAL A 105 -5.07 25.47 13.07
N GLU A 106 -5.80 25.32 11.96
CA GLU A 106 -6.97 26.16 11.67
C GLU A 106 -8.32 25.42 11.69
N ARG A 107 -8.37 24.10 11.43
CA ARG A 107 -9.64 23.39 11.13
C ARG A 107 -10.09 22.36 12.16
N ARG A 108 -9.30 22.06 13.20
CA ARG A 108 -9.64 21.01 14.18
C ARG A 108 -9.52 21.53 15.61
N PRO A 109 -10.51 21.27 16.50
CA PRO A 109 -10.38 21.62 17.90
C PRO A 109 -9.29 20.77 18.57
N ILE A 110 -8.43 21.42 19.35
CA ILE A 110 -7.40 20.75 20.16
C ILE A 110 -8.11 19.89 21.21
N VAL A 111 -7.84 18.58 21.20
CA VAL A 111 -8.41 17.66 22.19
C VAL A 111 -7.80 17.98 23.56
N PRO A 112 -8.61 18.23 24.60
CA PRO A 112 -8.09 18.45 25.94
C PRO A 112 -7.24 17.27 26.41
N ARG A 113 -6.07 17.55 26.98
CA ARG A 113 -5.07 16.54 27.41
C ARG A 113 -5.64 15.42 28.31
N LYS A 114 -6.73 15.68 29.02
CA LYS A 114 -7.43 14.68 29.85
C LYS A 114 -7.97 13.49 29.06
N PHE A 115 -8.21 13.66 27.76
CA PHE A 115 -8.72 12.62 26.88
C PHE A 115 -7.58 12.04 26.04
N ASP A 116 -6.89 11.05 26.61
CA ASP A 116 -5.81 10.32 25.93
C ASP A 116 -6.37 9.32 24.91
N LYS A 117 -6.66 9.79 23.69
CA LYS A 117 -7.18 8.95 22.62
C LYS A 117 -6.14 7.97 22.09
N ASP A 118 -4.91 8.43 21.97
CA ASP A 118 -3.80 7.70 21.35
C ASP A 118 -3.01 6.85 22.36
N LYS A 119 -3.40 6.90 23.65
CA LYS A 119 -2.76 6.19 24.78
C LYS A 119 -1.27 6.52 24.90
N GLU A 120 -1.00 7.79 24.70
CA GLU A 120 0.32 8.34 24.50
C GLU A 120 0.97 8.81 25.81
N PHE A 121 0.19 8.98 26.90
CA PHE A 121 0.69 9.39 28.21
C PHE A 121 1.12 8.21 29.08
N THR A 122 2.10 7.45 28.61
CA THR A 122 2.70 6.33 29.37
C THR A 122 3.77 6.81 30.34
N SER A 123 4.03 6.02 31.39
CA SER A 123 5.13 6.28 32.33
C SER A 123 6.50 6.26 31.64
N GLU A 124 6.64 5.47 30.59
CA GLU A 124 7.88 5.35 29.81
C GLU A 124 8.15 6.61 29.00
N ARG A 125 7.12 7.16 28.32
CA ARG A 125 7.27 8.42 27.58
C ARG A 125 7.59 9.58 28.52
N MET A 126 6.88 9.66 29.64
CA MET A 126 7.14 10.68 30.66
C MET A 126 8.57 10.58 31.19
N GLY A 127 9.06 9.35 31.45
CA GLY A 127 10.42 9.11 31.92
C GLY A 127 11.47 9.60 30.94
N ARG A 128 11.33 9.25 29.65
CA ARG A 128 12.24 9.72 28.58
C ARG A 128 12.27 11.26 28.50
N GLN A 129 11.11 11.91 28.51
CA GLN A 129 11.03 13.37 28.43
C GLN A 129 11.67 14.06 29.64
N LEU A 130 11.54 13.51 30.85
CA LEU A 130 12.19 14.05 32.04
C LEU A 130 13.71 13.86 31.97
N SER A 131 14.17 12.70 31.50
CA SER A 131 15.60 12.44 31.27
C SER A 131 16.21 13.35 30.21
N ASP A 132 15.50 13.63 29.10
CA ASP A 132 15.94 14.57 28.06
C ASP A 132 16.05 16.01 28.61
N LEU A 133 15.25 16.36 29.61
CA LEU A 133 15.32 17.63 30.34
C LEU A 133 16.37 17.63 31.47
N GLY A 134 17.05 16.50 31.71
CA GLY A 134 18.06 16.35 32.76
C GLY A 134 17.51 16.10 34.18
N LEU A 135 16.24 15.70 34.30
CA LEU A 135 15.58 15.39 35.58
C LEU A 135 15.52 13.88 35.81
N ASP A 136 15.71 13.43 37.06
CA ASP A 136 15.57 12.01 37.40
C ASP A 136 14.10 11.56 37.39
N PRO A 137 13.72 10.59 36.53
CA PRO A 137 12.33 10.15 36.41
C PRO A 137 11.88 9.14 37.49
N THR A 138 12.78 8.60 38.31
CA THR A 138 12.50 7.45 39.19
C THR A 138 11.35 7.72 40.17
N LEU A 139 11.37 8.86 40.86
CA LEU A 139 10.33 9.25 41.84
C LEU A 139 8.95 9.41 41.18
N ALA A 140 8.91 10.01 39.98
CA ALA A 140 7.67 10.21 39.23
C ALA A 140 7.08 8.88 38.73
N ILE A 141 7.92 7.98 38.25
CA ILE A 141 7.52 6.64 37.79
C ILE A 141 6.94 5.83 38.95
N ASN A 142 7.60 5.83 40.11
CA ASN A 142 7.14 5.08 41.28
C ASN A 142 5.77 5.56 41.78
N ARG A 143 5.54 6.88 41.78
CA ARG A 143 4.22 7.47 42.10
C ARG A 143 3.14 7.14 41.07
N ALA A 144 3.47 7.10 39.78
CA ALA A 144 2.51 6.73 38.74
C ALA A 144 2.11 5.24 38.84
N ARG A 145 3.09 4.37 39.12
CA ARG A 145 2.86 2.93 39.30
C ARG A 145 2.07 2.61 40.57
N SER A 146 2.30 3.34 41.67
CA SER A 146 1.54 3.11 42.90
C SER A 146 0.06 3.53 42.80
N ARG A 147 -0.28 4.43 41.87
CA ARG A 147 -1.66 4.89 41.62
C ARG A 147 -2.43 3.99 40.66
N SER A 148 -1.80 3.04 39.98
CA SER A 148 -2.54 2.10 39.14
C SER A 148 -3.38 1.21 40.06
N ARG A 149 -4.69 1.46 40.09
CA ARG A 149 -5.63 0.54 40.72
C ARG A 149 -5.39 -0.83 40.09
N GLY A 150 -5.10 -1.82 40.95
CA GLY A 150 -4.68 -3.15 40.53
C GLY A 150 -5.63 -3.80 39.52
N ARG A 151 -5.14 -4.84 38.85
CA ARG A 151 -5.96 -5.70 37.99
C ARG A 151 -7.27 -6.00 38.69
N LYS A 152 -8.38 -5.75 37.99
CA LYS A 152 -9.72 -6.09 38.45
C LYS A 152 -9.71 -7.56 38.86
N TRP A 153 -9.90 -7.85 40.14
CA TRP A 153 -10.13 -9.22 40.58
C TRP A 153 -11.40 -9.70 39.86
N GLU A 154 -11.27 -10.78 39.10
CA GLU A 154 -12.40 -11.39 38.42
C GLU A 154 -13.35 -11.90 39.50
N ARG A 155 -14.46 -11.18 39.71
CA ARG A 155 -15.54 -11.64 40.57
C ARG A 155 -16.11 -12.88 39.88
N SER A 156 -15.93 -14.03 40.51
CA SER A 156 -16.32 -15.35 40.01
C SER A 156 -17.80 -15.38 39.62
N LEU A 157 -18.08 -15.20 38.34
CA LEU A 157 -19.39 -15.46 37.72
C LEU A 157 -19.31 -15.84 36.23
N ASP A 158 -18.12 -16.16 35.72
CA ASP A 158 -17.92 -16.70 34.36
C ASP A 158 -16.77 -17.73 34.40
N HIS A 159 -17.02 -18.91 34.97
CA HIS A 159 -16.06 -20.03 34.97
C HIS A 159 -16.37 -21.10 33.90
N MET A 160 -17.38 -20.91 33.05
CA MET A 160 -17.79 -21.95 32.08
C MET A 160 -18.12 -21.38 30.69
N ASP A 161 -17.19 -20.68 30.04
CA ASP A 161 -17.29 -20.38 28.60
C ASP A 161 -15.92 -20.14 27.94
N MET A 162 -15.09 -21.20 27.92
CA MET A 162 -13.89 -21.28 27.07
C MET A 162 -14.26 -21.91 25.72
N ASP A 163 -15.11 -21.23 24.96
CA ASP A 163 -15.32 -21.54 23.54
C ASP A 163 -14.24 -20.79 22.74
N VAL A 164 -13.08 -21.43 22.60
CA VAL A 164 -12.01 -21.03 21.67
C VAL A 164 -12.57 -21.27 20.27
N ASP A 165 -12.95 -20.18 19.58
CA ASP A 165 -13.35 -20.05 18.16
C ASP A 165 -14.70 -19.36 17.90
N GLN A 166 -15.08 -18.35 18.69
CA GLN A 166 -16.11 -17.39 18.23
C GLN A 166 -15.49 -16.06 17.82
N PRO A 167 -15.56 -15.65 16.52
CA PRO A 167 -15.16 -14.31 16.12
C PRO A 167 -16.11 -13.30 16.77
N ASN A 168 -15.58 -12.61 17.79
CA ASN A 168 -16.08 -11.37 18.37
C ASN A 168 -17.53 -11.39 18.91
N LYS A 169 -17.70 -11.79 20.18
CA LYS A 169 -18.90 -11.46 20.98
C LYS A 169 -19.22 -9.95 20.98
N LYS A 170 -18.22 -9.06 20.81
CA LYS A 170 -18.42 -7.60 20.64
C LYS A 170 -18.96 -7.19 19.27
N LEU A 171 -18.74 -7.96 18.21
CA LEU A 171 -19.34 -7.71 16.90
C LEU A 171 -20.82 -8.13 16.86
N ARG A 172 -21.22 -9.11 17.68
CA ARG A 172 -22.63 -9.53 17.80
C ARG A 172 -23.55 -8.44 18.33
N VAL A 173 -23.05 -7.59 19.24
CA VAL A 173 -23.83 -6.43 19.76
C VAL A 173 -23.82 -5.26 18.75
N ARG A 174 -22.81 -5.17 17.88
CA ARG A 174 -22.61 -4.05 16.96
C ARG A 174 -23.30 -4.24 15.60
N SER A 175 -23.51 -5.49 15.18
CA SER A 175 -24.28 -5.82 13.96
C SER A 175 -25.79 -5.89 14.18
N MET A 176 -26.25 -5.85 15.44
CA MET A 176 -27.67 -5.90 15.81
C MET A 176 -28.30 -4.50 15.96
N LEU A 177 -27.68 -3.46 15.40
CA LEU A 177 -28.25 -2.11 15.31
C LEU A 177 -29.20 -1.95 14.11
N TRP A 178 -29.91 -3.01 13.73
CA TRP A 178 -31.08 -2.90 12.86
C TRP A 178 -32.33 -2.83 13.75
N ALA A 179 -32.81 -1.61 13.94
CA ALA A 179 -34.00 -1.20 14.72
C ALA A 179 -33.88 -1.37 16.25
N ARG A 180 -33.47 -0.28 16.90
CA ARG A 180 -33.41 -0.03 18.35
C ARG A 180 -34.79 -0.02 19.06
N SER A 181 -35.83 -0.58 18.44
CA SER A 181 -37.22 -0.41 18.86
C SER A 181 -38.09 -1.67 18.77
N LYS A 182 -37.51 -2.85 18.55
CA LYS A 182 -38.25 -4.12 18.63
C LYS A 182 -37.83 -4.87 19.89
N SER A 183 -38.60 -4.73 20.95
CA SER A 183 -38.44 -5.51 22.19
C SER A 183 -38.67 -7.01 21.99
N ARG A 184 -39.29 -7.40 20.86
CA ARG A 184 -39.61 -8.80 20.53
C ARG A 184 -39.06 -9.22 19.17
N PRO A 185 -38.53 -10.44 19.04
CA PRO A 185 -38.07 -10.97 17.77
C PRO A 185 -39.25 -11.14 16.78
N PRO A 186 -39.07 -10.85 15.48
CA PRO A 186 -40.14 -10.96 14.48
C PRO A 186 -40.76 -12.37 14.32
N SER A 187 -40.17 -13.41 14.90
CA SER A 187 -40.65 -14.79 14.88
C SER A 187 -41.64 -15.11 16.00
N GLU A 188 -41.68 -14.33 17.07
CA GLU A 188 -42.56 -14.58 18.22
C GLU A 188 -44.01 -14.23 17.86
N VAL A 189 -44.94 -15.15 18.12
CA VAL A 189 -46.37 -14.92 17.88
C VAL A 189 -46.94 -14.12 19.05
N VAL A 190 -47.56 -12.98 18.76
CA VAL A 190 -48.24 -12.18 19.79
C VAL A 190 -49.70 -12.63 19.88
N PRO A 191 -50.27 -12.79 21.09
CA PRO A 191 -51.70 -13.02 21.25
C PRO A 191 -52.51 -11.94 20.52
N GLY A 192 -53.44 -12.34 19.64
CA GLY A 192 -54.25 -11.43 18.82
C GLY A 192 -53.73 -11.17 17.39
N GLU A 193 -52.56 -11.68 17.03
CA GLU A 193 -51.97 -11.50 15.69
C GLU A 193 -52.56 -12.47 14.63
N GLY A 194 -53.35 -13.46 15.06
CA GLY A 194 -54.06 -14.39 14.17
C GLY A 194 -53.21 -15.53 13.58
N PHE A 195 -51.95 -15.67 14.00
CA PHE A 195 -51.10 -16.81 13.65
C PHE A 195 -51.19 -17.89 14.74
N LYS A 196 -51.24 -19.16 14.34
CA LYS A 196 -51.25 -20.29 15.28
C LYS A 196 -49.85 -20.51 15.87
N ASP A 197 -48.84 -20.58 14.99
CA ASP A 197 -47.46 -20.90 15.36
C ASP A 197 -46.44 -19.89 14.80
N SER A 198 -45.26 -19.83 15.43
CA SER A 198 -44.11 -19.06 14.95
C SER A 198 -43.69 -19.46 13.54
N ALA A 199 -43.78 -20.75 13.20
CA ALA A 199 -43.52 -21.27 11.87
C ALA A 199 -44.49 -20.72 10.83
N GLN A 200 -45.77 -20.57 11.16
CA GLN A 200 -46.78 -19.98 10.28
C GLN A 200 -46.50 -18.50 10.05
N LYS A 201 -46.13 -17.76 11.11
CA LYS A 201 -45.74 -16.35 11.04
C LYS A 201 -44.50 -16.14 10.17
N LEU A 202 -43.48 -16.99 10.30
CA LEU A 202 -42.28 -16.94 9.46
C LEU A 202 -42.59 -17.23 7.98
N LYS A 203 -43.51 -18.18 7.70
CA LYS A 203 -44.00 -18.44 6.34
C LYS A 203 -44.72 -17.20 5.77
N ALA A 204 -45.56 -16.55 6.56
CA ALA A 204 -46.26 -15.32 6.17
C ALA A 204 -45.28 -14.17 5.87
N LEU A 205 -44.27 -13.96 6.73
CA LEU A 205 -43.21 -12.96 6.50
C LEU A 205 -42.42 -13.25 5.22
N LYS A 206 -42.13 -14.53 4.92
CA LYS A 206 -41.48 -14.91 3.66
C LYS A 206 -42.37 -14.60 2.45
N LEU A 207 -43.67 -14.87 2.52
CA LEU A 207 -44.62 -14.54 1.46
C LEU A 207 -44.74 -13.02 1.23
N SER A 208 -44.81 -12.23 2.31
CA SER A 208 -44.80 -10.76 2.25
C SER A 208 -43.53 -10.22 1.58
N LYS A 209 -42.35 -10.74 1.95
CA LYS A 209 -41.09 -10.35 1.27
C LYS A 209 -41.06 -10.75 -0.21
N LYS A 210 -41.70 -11.85 -0.59
CA LYS A 210 -41.79 -12.29 -1.99
C LYS A 210 -42.71 -11.37 -2.81
N SER A 211 -43.83 -10.90 -2.26
CA SER A 211 -44.75 -10.01 -2.99
C SER A 211 -44.10 -8.65 -3.31
N VAL A 212 -43.27 -8.13 -2.41
CA VAL A 212 -42.54 -6.86 -2.59
C VAL A 212 -41.53 -6.91 -3.75
N LYS A 213 -41.02 -8.09 -4.13
CA LYS A 213 -39.97 -8.22 -5.17
C LYS A 213 -40.37 -7.64 -6.52
N LYS A 214 -41.63 -7.80 -6.96
CA LYS A 214 -42.10 -7.28 -8.26
C LYS A 214 -41.99 -5.75 -8.30
N ARG A 215 -42.49 -5.11 -7.25
CA ARG A 215 -42.40 -3.65 -7.06
C ARG A 215 -40.97 -3.13 -7.00
N ASN A 216 -40.10 -3.83 -6.28
CA ASN A 216 -38.69 -3.45 -6.17
C ASN A 216 -37.95 -3.61 -7.50
N LYS A 217 -38.37 -4.57 -8.35
CA LYS A 217 -37.84 -4.72 -9.71
C LYS A 217 -38.13 -3.48 -10.55
N ASP A 218 -39.33 -2.91 -10.40
CA ASP A 218 -39.74 -1.65 -11.04
C ASP A 218 -39.25 -0.40 -10.28
N ALA A 219 -38.43 -0.60 -9.24
CA ALA A 219 -37.82 0.44 -8.40
C ALA A 219 -38.79 1.44 -7.74
N TRP A 220 -40.02 1.03 -7.43
CA TRP A 220 -40.94 1.93 -6.71
C TRP A 220 -40.49 2.17 -5.28
N ARG A 221 -40.74 3.38 -4.76
CA ARG A 221 -40.28 3.80 -3.43
C ARG A 221 -40.96 3.02 -2.30
N GLY A 222 -42.19 2.58 -2.52
CA GLY A 222 -42.99 1.87 -1.52
C GLY A 222 -44.38 1.49 -2.06
N GLU A 223 -45.23 0.94 -1.21
CA GLU A 223 -46.54 0.40 -1.64
C GLU A 223 -47.54 1.49 -2.08
N ALA A 224 -47.37 2.70 -1.54
CA ALA A 224 -48.16 3.87 -1.85
C ALA A 224 -47.71 4.56 -3.14
N ASP A 225 -46.53 4.23 -3.65
CA ASP A 225 -45.99 4.85 -4.87
C ASP A 225 -46.64 4.19 -6.09
N ARG A 226 -47.72 4.81 -6.56
CA ARG A 226 -48.53 4.39 -7.71
C ARG A 226 -48.61 5.49 -8.77
N VAL A 227 -47.58 6.36 -8.82
CA VAL A 227 -47.53 7.49 -9.75
C VAL A 227 -47.33 6.98 -11.17
N ILE A 228 -48.19 7.43 -12.10
CA ILE A 228 -48.09 7.09 -13.51
C ILE A 228 -47.40 8.24 -14.24
N ASN A 229 -46.17 8.02 -14.68
CA ASN A 229 -45.42 9.02 -15.42
C ASN A 229 -45.94 9.13 -16.87
N THR A 230 -46.03 10.36 -17.37
CA THR A 230 -46.38 10.60 -18.78
C THR A 230 -45.16 10.35 -19.67
N LEU A 231 -45.09 9.17 -20.29
CA LEU A 231 -43.95 8.77 -21.15
C LEU A 231 -43.82 9.63 -22.42
N LYS A 232 -44.95 10.09 -22.97
CA LYS A 232 -45.00 10.92 -24.18
C LYS A 232 -45.77 12.22 -23.92
N PRO A 233 -45.15 13.23 -23.28
CA PRO A 233 -45.86 14.47 -23.00
C PRO A 233 -46.08 15.26 -24.29
N LYS A 234 -47.30 15.79 -24.47
CA LYS A 234 -47.74 16.46 -25.70
C LYS A 234 -46.81 17.58 -26.15
N HIS A 235 -46.33 18.42 -25.21
CA HIS A 235 -45.49 19.58 -25.51
C HIS A 235 -44.08 19.23 -26.02
N LEU A 236 -43.68 17.94 -26.01
CA LEU A 236 -42.47 17.44 -26.66
C LEU A 236 -42.72 16.99 -28.11
N PHE A 237 -43.84 16.31 -28.33
CA PHE A 237 -44.11 15.55 -29.56
C PHE A 237 -45.17 16.19 -30.46
N SER A 238 -45.71 17.34 -30.07
CA SER A 238 -46.76 18.04 -30.79
C SER A 238 -46.30 19.46 -31.15
N GLY A 239 -46.56 19.85 -32.40
CA GLY A 239 -46.17 21.14 -32.96
C GLY A 239 -44.81 21.12 -33.65
N LYS A 240 -44.62 22.06 -34.59
CA LYS A 240 -43.33 22.31 -35.27
C LYS A 240 -42.76 23.64 -34.81
N ARG A 241 -41.43 23.76 -34.77
CA ARG A 241 -40.76 25.03 -34.44
C ARG A 241 -40.88 25.99 -35.63
N SER A 242 -41.50 27.14 -35.43
CA SER A 242 -41.56 28.22 -36.41
C SER A 242 -40.39 29.20 -36.24
N ILE A 243 -40.23 30.14 -37.19
CA ILE A 243 -39.13 31.14 -37.24
C ILE A 243 -39.25 32.26 -36.16
N GLY A 244 -40.07 32.07 -35.12
CA GLY A 244 -40.35 33.05 -34.08
C GLY A 244 -39.96 32.60 -32.67
N LYS A 245 -40.80 32.95 -31.68
CA LYS A 245 -40.57 32.61 -30.26
C LYS A 245 -40.61 31.09 -30.06
N THR A 246 -39.65 30.58 -29.29
CA THR A 246 -39.52 29.15 -28.97
C THR A 246 -40.05 28.84 -27.58
N SER A 247 -40.64 27.65 -27.39
CA SER A 247 -41.17 27.19 -26.10
C SER A 247 -40.08 26.74 -25.12
N ARG A 248 -38.87 26.44 -25.62
CA ARG A 248 -37.75 25.94 -24.83
C ARG A 248 -36.47 26.64 -25.21
N ARG A 249 -35.64 26.92 -24.20
CA ARG A 249 -34.31 27.53 -24.36
C ARG A 249 -33.28 26.43 -24.59
N TRP A 250 -32.61 26.45 -25.75
CA TRP A 250 -31.49 25.55 -26.01
C TRP A 250 -30.25 26.20 -25.39
N ARG A 251 -29.74 25.62 -24.30
CA ARG A 251 -28.43 26.00 -23.77
C ARG A 251 -27.42 25.05 -24.41
N LEU A 252 -26.62 25.55 -25.35
CA LEU A 252 -25.39 24.87 -25.76
C LEU A 252 -24.49 24.84 -24.51
N VAL A 253 -24.43 23.69 -23.84
CA VAL A 253 -23.35 23.42 -22.90
C VAL A 253 -22.17 23.05 -23.78
N LEU A 254 -21.36 24.04 -24.15
CA LEU A 254 -19.97 23.80 -24.53
C LEU A 254 -19.32 23.17 -23.29
N LEU A 255 -19.16 21.84 -23.32
CA LEU A 255 -18.20 21.18 -22.47
C LEU A 255 -16.84 21.75 -22.91
N ASP A 256 -16.21 22.54 -22.04
CA ASP A 256 -14.83 22.98 -22.20
C ASP A 256 -13.97 21.73 -22.45
N ALA A 257 -13.60 21.51 -23.71
CA ALA A 257 -12.53 20.59 -24.05
C ALA A 257 -11.21 21.30 -23.71
N PRO A 258 -10.31 20.68 -22.93
CA PRO A 258 -8.99 21.26 -22.69
C PRO A 258 -8.24 21.35 -24.02
N SER A 259 -7.87 22.57 -24.39
CA SER A 259 -7.15 22.94 -25.60
C SER A 259 -5.88 22.12 -25.82
N PRO A 260 -5.70 21.50 -27.00
CA PRO A 260 -4.38 21.22 -27.53
C PRO A 260 -4.01 22.28 -28.57
N LEU A 261 -2.88 22.95 -28.33
CA LEU A 261 -2.14 23.72 -29.32
C LEU A 261 -1.77 22.81 -30.50
N ILE A 262 -1.98 23.29 -31.73
CA ILE A 262 -1.24 23.08 -33.00
C ILE A 262 -2.24 23.13 -34.19
N PRO A 263 -1.98 23.92 -35.24
CA PRO A 263 -2.91 24.09 -36.36
C PRO A 263 -2.70 23.00 -37.41
N PHE A 264 -3.74 22.22 -37.72
CA PHE A 264 -3.78 21.40 -38.92
C PHE A 264 -4.87 21.87 -39.87
N THR A 265 -4.44 22.06 -41.10
CA THR A 265 -5.14 22.56 -42.29
C THR A 265 -6.45 21.84 -42.56
N VAL A 266 -7.50 22.63 -42.80
CA VAL A 266 -8.83 22.19 -43.22
C VAL A 266 -8.79 21.78 -44.70
N LEU A 267 -9.04 20.50 -44.99
CA LEU A 267 -9.51 20.05 -46.30
C LEU A 267 -10.98 19.61 -46.13
N ILE A 268 -11.90 20.37 -46.71
CA ILE A 268 -13.31 20.04 -46.83
C ILE A 268 -13.47 19.29 -48.15
N THR A 269 -13.85 18.00 -48.09
CA THR A 269 -14.45 17.30 -49.23
C THR A 269 -15.94 17.13 -48.96
N VAL A 270 -16.73 17.71 -49.86
CA VAL A 270 -18.19 17.59 -49.95
C VAL A 270 -18.51 16.25 -50.59
N GLU A 271 -19.31 15.40 -49.94
CA GLU A 271 -19.97 14.27 -50.60
C GLU A 271 -21.46 14.25 -50.29
N GLU A 272 -22.23 14.41 -51.37
CA GLU A 272 -23.67 14.21 -51.47
C GLU A 272 -24.02 12.74 -51.20
N VAL A 273 -25.08 12.48 -50.42
CA VAL A 273 -25.89 11.27 -50.59
C VAL A 273 -27.36 11.63 -50.48
N VAL A 274 -27.99 11.62 -51.66
CA VAL A 274 -29.42 11.54 -51.93
C VAL A 274 -29.97 10.23 -51.35
N LEU A 275 -31.09 10.29 -50.63
CA LEU A 275 -31.93 9.11 -50.39
C LEU A 275 -33.41 9.46 -50.58
N PHE A 276 -34.04 8.64 -51.42
CA PHE A 276 -35.48 8.45 -51.55
C PHE A 276 -36.14 8.04 -50.23
#